data_AF-A0A8J6HFE5-F1
#
_entry.id   AF-A0A8J6HFE5-F1
#
_cell.length_a   1.000
_cell.length_b   1.000
_cell.length_c   1.000
_cell.angle_alpha   90.00
_cell.angle_beta   90.00
_cell.angle_gamma   90.00
#
_symmetry.space_group_name_H-M   'P 1'
#
loop_
_entity.id
_entity.type
_entity.pdbx_description
1 polymer ?
#
loop_
_entity_poly.entity_id
_entity_poly.type
_entity_poly.pdbx_seq_one_letter_code
_entity_poly.pdbx_strand_id
1 'polypeptide(L)'
;MEQLVTSLDKLLKYKNEDPSRFYTYLSDLVLTENDETHFVESFIPKVYYLYDKQILRKDIVYLSLLACENHTVLNKFIEYDKSVFVLNIQDPVSLFDYYIYEKKHWIYEIVNNPDAYPKLAAFKTIYNKLKMIKYITVTNSPDVDIDCLHAMSSQINVELLEDFWKFYIDQVNSFIDVVRFCKKIVPTDVSSSRLFICASQNCLLDTLSTYADLSDMTHWEEILEKLRSEGNADQLNVFTGFVIMATLINFLIRDSYRSASLKKDFVNSLFDCVKSKLIELQDKKLQIELLENIFYLLFNRHGNDFTCKEKEVRFVLFLLKAVIEELKLKRVYEKNSNEHERLENLNVHVVDILWRLDLIVNTKMTPKVEEQLLSYMLAPPESLIHICLKRENFERAYEVIELVGWYSTFSPSSVWKIPGGFCMKNVFASSMLCRGLQILQQQQQQHQPEILYQSCTICRFAIYDLSDTSTDLLEQVED
;
A
#
# COMPACT_ATOMS: atom_id res chain seq x y z
N MET A 1 54.23 28.74 -35.09
CA MET A 1 53.13 27.92 -35.63
C MET A 1 53.39 27.40 -37.04
N GLU A 2 53.73 28.25 -38.02
CA GLU A 2 53.86 27.86 -39.45
C GLU A 2 54.87 26.73 -39.71
N GLN A 3 56.05 26.76 -39.07
CA GLN A 3 57.07 25.71 -39.18
C GLN A 3 56.58 24.38 -38.59
N LEU A 4 55.83 24.43 -37.50
CA LEU A 4 55.22 23.27 -36.86
C LEU A 4 54.13 22.64 -37.73
N VAL A 5 53.24 23.46 -38.32
CA VAL A 5 52.22 22.99 -39.28
C VAL A 5 52.87 22.37 -40.52
N THR A 6 53.92 23.01 -41.05
CA THR A 6 54.67 22.48 -42.20
C THR A 6 55.32 21.13 -41.88
N SER A 7 55.89 20.99 -40.68
CA SER A 7 56.46 19.72 -40.22
C SER A 7 55.39 18.64 -40.04
N LEU A 8 54.22 18.99 -39.50
CA LEU A 8 53.09 18.08 -39.34
C LEU A 8 52.56 17.60 -40.71
N ASP A 9 52.39 18.52 -41.67
CA ASP A 9 51.92 18.19 -43.02
C ASP A 9 52.89 17.27 -43.77
N LYS A 10 54.21 17.44 -43.55
CA LYS A 10 55.22 16.53 -44.10
C LYS A 10 55.10 15.14 -43.50
N LEU A 11 54.94 15.02 -42.18
CA LEU A 11 54.74 13.73 -41.50
C LEU A 11 53.44 13.04 -41.94
N LEU A 12 52.39 13.80 -42.27
CA LEU A 12 51.14 13.26 -42.80
C LEU A 12 51.26 12.76 -44.26
N LYS A 13 52.12 13.38 -45.08
CA LYS A 13 52.24 13.10 -46.52
C LYS A 13 53.35 12.09 -46.87
N TYR A 14 54.46 12.09 -46.15
CA TYR A 14 55.66 11.32 -46.50
C TYR A 14 55.94 10.21 -45.48
N LYS A 15 56.05 8.96 -45.94
CA LYS A 15 56.20 7.76 -45.07
C LYS A 15 57.51 7.69 -44.25
N ASN A 16 58.55 8.42 -44.65
CA ASN A 16 59.90 8.32 -44.06
C ASN A 16 60.43 9.68 -43.54
N GLU A 17 59.55 10.64 -43.24
CA GLU A 17 59.98 11.92 -42.69
C GLU A 17 60.44 11.76 -41.22
N ASP A 18 61.55 12.39 -40.86
CA ASP A 18 62.10 12.36 -39.49
C ASP A 18 61.25 13.21 -38.53
N PRO A 19 60.67 12.64 -37.45
CA PRO A 19 59.84 13.36 -36.51
C PRO A 19 60.62 14.30 -35.57
N SER A 20 61.95 14.25 -35.54
CA SER A 20 62.79 15.04 -34.62
C SER A 20 62.55 16.55 -34.73
N ARG A 21 62.32 17.04 -35.95
CA ARG A 21 61.99 18.45 -36.21
C ARG A 21 60.63 18.84 -35.64
N PHE A 22 59.65 17.94 -35.74
CA PHE A 22 58.33 18.17 -35.16
C PHE A 22 58.41 18.33 -33.64
N TYR A 23 59.13 17.45 -32.93
CA TYR A 23 59.28 17.55 -31.48
C TYR A 23 59.97 18.86 -31.06
N THR A 24 60.98 19.29 -31.81
CA THR A 24 61.69 20.57 -31.56
C THR A 24 60.73 21.75 -31.73
N TYR A 25 60.07 21.85 -32.89
CA TYR A 25 59.16 22.96 -33.18
C TYR A 25 57.92 22.99 -32.28
N LEU A 26 57.47 21.84 -31.79
CA LEU A 26 56.36 21.74 -30.86
C LEU A 26 56.77 22.24 -29.46
N SER A 27 57.99 21.93 -29.03
CA SER A 27 58.50 22.34 -27.72
C SER A 27 58.66 23.86 -27.62
N ASP A 28 59.10 24.50 -28.71
CA ASP A 28 59.27 25.95 -28.82
C ASP A 28 57.97 26.70 -29.15
N LEU A 29 56.81 26.02 -29.19
CA LEU A 29 55.56 26.64 -29.59
C LEU A 29 55.03 27.60 -28.52
N VAL A 30 54.82 28.86 -28.91
CA VAL A 30 54.05 29.84 -28.14
C VAL A 30 52.69 30.01 -28.81
N LEU A 31 51.62 29.68 -28.10
CA LEU A 31 50.24 29.88 -28.58
C LEU A 31 49.78 31.31 -28.30
N THR A 32 49.17 31.94 -29.28
CA THR A 32 48.40 33.18 -29.09
C THR A 32 46.91 32.85 -28.99
N GLU A 33 46.09 33.74 -28.41
CA GLU A 33 44.63 33.51 -28.23
C GLU A 33 43.92 33.17 -29.56
N ASN A 34 44.37 33.73 -30.68
CA ASN A 34 43.79 33.48 -32.01
C ASN A 34 44.17 32.09 -32.59
N ASP A 35 45.28 31.50 -32.14
CA ASP A 35 45.76 30.20 -32.62
C ASP A 35 45.16 29.03 -31.82
N GLU A 36 44.63 29.29 -30.62
CA GLU A 36 44.23 28.28 -29.65
C GLU A 36 43.10 27.39 -30.16
N THR A 37 42.03 27.99 -30.71
CA THR A 37 40.87 27.24 -31.22
C THR A 37 41.28 26.34 -32.39
N HIS A 38 42.06 26.86 -33.33
CA HIS A 38 42.58 26.06 -34.46
C HIS A 38 43.54 24.97 -33.98
N PHE A 39 44.34 25.25 -32.96
CA PHE A 39 45.26 24.28 -32.36
C PHE A 39 44.48 23.09 -31.77
N VAL A 40 43.44 23.35 -30.98
CA VAL A 40 42.64 22.30 -30.33
C VAL A 40 41.76 21.55 -31.32
N GLU A 41 41.07 22.24 -32.23
CA GLU A 41 40.06 21.62 -33.10
C GLU A 41 40.64 20.95 -34.35
N SER A 42 41.82 21.37 -34.83
CA SER A 42 42.38 20.92 -36.11
C SER A 42 43.79 20.36 -35.97
N PHE A 43 44.66 20.97 -35.17
CA PHE A 43 46.06 20.53 -35.06
C PHE A 43 46.21 19.29 -34.18
N ILE A 44 45.73 19.32 -32.93
CA ILE A 44 45.85 18.20 -31.99
C ILE A 44 45.25 16.89 -32.58
N PRO A 45 44.04 16.86 -33.17
CA PRO A 45 43.49 15.65 -33.76
C PRO A 45 44.40 15.00 -34.82
N LYS A 46 45.10 15.83 -35.63
CA LYS A 46 46.05 15.34 -36.64
C LYS A 46 47.30 14.74 -36.01
N VAL A 47 47.75 15.26 -34.86
CA VAL A 47 48.85 14.66 -34.10
C VAL A 47 48.44 13.30 -33.54
N TYR A 48 47.21 13.17 -33.02
CA TYR A 48 46.69 11.88 -32.56
C TYR A 48 46.56 10.86 -33.69
N TYR A 49 46.14 11.28 -34.88
CA TYR A 49 46.17 10.43 -36.06
C TYR A 49 47.58 9.90 -36.41
N LEU A 50 48.64 10.68 -36.14
CA LEU A 50 50.02 10.24 -36.30
C LEU A 50 50.50 9.30 -35.18
N TYR A 51 49.92 9.40 -33.98
CA TYR A 51 50.13 8.40 -32.91
C TYR A 51 49.58 7.04 -33.32
N ASP A 52 48.35 6.99 -33.85
CA ASP A 52 47.71 5.74 -34.29
C ASP A 52 48.52 5.05 -35.39
N LYS A 53 49.17 5.83 -36.24
CA LYS A 53 50.08 5.34 -37.29
C LYS A 53 51.48 4.98 -36.80
N GLN A 54 51.77 5.16 -35.52
CA GLN A 54 53.09 4.95 -34.91
C GLN A 54 54.21 5.79 -35.56
N ILE A 55 53.85 6.92 -36.20
CA ILE A 55 54.82 7.86 -36.79
C ILE A 55 55.36 8.79 -35.70
N LEU A 56 54.50 9.21 -34.78
CA LEU A 56 54.85 9.95 -33.58
C LEU A 56 54.65 9.07 -32.35
N ARG A 57 55.47 9.31 -31.32
CA ARG A 57 55.31 8.68 -30.00
C ARG A 57 54.79 9.71 -29.01
N LYS A 58 53.62 9.43 -28.43
CA LYS A 58 52.93 10.30 -27.47
C LYS A 58 53.81 10.66 -26.26
N ASP A 59 54.49 9.66 -25.73
CA ASP A 59 55.45 9.77 -24.64
C ASP A 59 56.64 10.69 -25.01
N ILE A 60 57.13 10.68 -26.25
CA ILE A 60 58.17 11.62 -26.69
C ILE A 60 57.61 13.04 -26.82
N VAL A 61 56.40 13.21 -27.35
CA VAL A 61 55.72 14.53 -27.38
C VAL A 61 55.61 15.12 -25.98
N TYR A 62 55.17 14.31 -25.01
CA TYR A 62 54.89 14.79 -23.65
C TYR A 62 56.20 15.11 -22.93
N LEU A 63 57.23 14.26 -23.09
CA LEU A 63 58.56 14.51 -22.56
C LEU A 63 59.22 15.75 -23.19
N SER A 64 59.00 16.01 -24.48
CA SER A 64 59.59 17.17 -25.15
C SER A 64 58.97 18.47 -24.63
N LEU A 65 57.63 18.51 -24.49
CA LEU A 65 56.91 19.63 -23.89
C LEU A 65 57.28 19.84 -22.41
N LEU A 66 57.46 18.75 -21.67
CA LEU A 66 57.86 18.80 -20.25
C LEU A 66 59.30 19.29 -20.08
N ALA A 67 60.24 18.79 -20.89
CA ALA A 67 61.65 19.16 -20.82
C ALA A 67 61.90 20.64 -21.16
N CYS A 68 61.03 21.24 -21.96
CA CYS A 68 61.06 22.66 -22.31
C CYS A 68 60.11 23.53 -21.46
N GLU A 69 59.56 22.99 -20.36
CA GLU A 69 58.65 23.69 -19.44
C GLU A 69 57.40 24.31 -20.12
N ASN A 70 56.99 23.78 -21.28
CA ASN A 70 55.84 24.28 -22.04
C ASN A 70 54.52 23.69 -21.52
N HIS A 71 54.20 24.02 -20.27
CA HIS A 71 53.03 23.50 -19.56
C HIS A 71 51.70 23.88 -20.22
N THR A 72 51.64 25.03 -20.90
CA THR A 72 50.43 25.50 -21.58
C THR A 72 50.02 24.56 -22.71
N VAL A 73 50.94 24.24 -23.61
CA VAL A 73 50.68 23.32 -24.73
C VAL A 73 50.47 21.89 -24.22
N LEU A 74 51.25 21.46 -23.22
CA LEU A 74 51.09 20.16 -22.58
C LEU A 74 49.68 19.98 -22.00
N ASN A 75 49.15 20.99 -21.30
CA ASN A 75 47.81 20.95 -20.74
C ASN A 75 46.75 20.81 -21.84
N LYS A 76 46.91 21.44 -23.01
CA LYS A 76 46.00 21.26 -24.14
C LYS A 76 45.99 19.83 -24.69
N PHE A 77 47.15 19.17 -24.77
CA PHE A 77 47.23 17.76 -25.14
C PHE A 77 46.55 16.86 -24.11
N ILE A 78 46.73 17.14 -22.81
CA ILE A 78 46.10 16.39 -21.71
C ILE A 78 44.58 16.60 -21.70
N GLU A 79 44.09 17.84 -21.90
CA GLU A 79 42.66 18.14 -21.99
C GLU A 79 41.99 17.44 -23.17
N TYR A 80 42.67 17.42 -24.33
CA TYR A 80 42.18 16.68 -25.49
C TYR A 80 42.17 15.17 -25.24
N ASP A 81 43.22 14.62 -24.63
CA ASP A 81 43.29 13.21 -24.20
C ASP A 81 42.07 12.81 -23.35
N LYS A 82 41.72 13.66 -22.38
CA LYS A 82 40.54 13.46 -21.52
C LYS A 82 39.24 13.49 -22.33
N SER A 83 39.12 14.39 -23.31
CA SER A 83 37.86 14.55 -24.06
C SER A 83 37.59 13.42 -25.07
N VAL A 84 38.63 12.71 -25.53
CA VAL A 84 38.50 11.58 -26.46
C VAL A 84 38.71 10.21 -25.82
N PHE A 85 38.88 10.17 -24.49
CA PHE A 85 39.15 8.93 -23.76
C PHE A 85 37.99 7.94 -23.88
N VAL A 86 38.31 6.68 -24.21
CA VAL A 86 37.36 5.56 -24.24
C VAL A 86 37.82 4.49 -23.26
N LEU A 87 37.00 4.18 -22.25
CA LEU A 87 37.31 3.19 -21.24
C LEU A 87 37.42 1.78 -21.85
N ASN A 88 38.57 1.14 -21.66
CA ASN A 88 38.79 -0.27 -21.96
C ASN A 88 38.93 -1.08 -20.67
N ILE A 89 37.90 -1.86 -20.34
CA ILE A 89 37.81 -2.63 -19.10
C ILE A 89 38.83 -3.78 -19.04
N GLN A 90 39.36 -4.20 -20.19
CA GLN A 90 40.36 -5.27 -20.27
C GLN A 90 41.79 -4.78 -20.03
N ASP A 91 42.02 -3.46 -20.05
CA ASP A 91 43.35 -2.86 -19.94
C ASP A 91 43.51 -2.16 -18.56
N PRO A 92 44.42 -2.64 -17.69
CA PRO A 92 44.68 -2.02 -16.40
C PRO A 92 45.10 -0.54 -16.47
N VAL A 93 45.79 -0.14 -17.54
CA VAL A 93 46.23 1.25 -17.72
C VAL A 93 45.03 2.14 -17.99
N SER A 94 44.15 1.75 -18.91
CA SER A 94 42.88 2.45 -19.16
C SER A 94 42.01 2.59 -17.90
N LEU A 95 41.94 1.56 -17.04
CA LEU A 95 41.18 1.63 -15.79
C LEU A 95 41.76 2.66 -14.80
N PHE A 96 43.10 2.74 -14.72
CA PHE A 96 43.81 3.70 -13.89
C PHE A 96 43.66 5.13 -14.41
N ASP A 97 43.82 5.31 -15.72
CA ASP A 97 43.67 6.60 -16.40
C ASP A 97 42.25 7.16 -16.21
N TYR A 98 41.21 6.34 -16.34
CA TYR A 98 39.84 6.74 -16.06
C TYR A 98 39.68 7.25 -14.62
N TYR A 99 40.25 6.54 -13.64
CA TYR A 99 40.19 6.98 -12.24
C TYR A 99 40.88 8.33 -12.03
N ILE A 100 42.03 8.54 -12.67
CA ILE A 100 42.75 9.80 -12.59
C ILE A 100 41.97 10.94 -13.25
N TYR A 101 41.40 10.70 -14.43
CA TYR A 101 40.76 11.74 -15.23
C TYR A 101 39.38 12.12 -14.69
N GLU A 102 38.52 11.14 -14.44
CA GLU A 102 37.14 11.36 -13.98
C GLU A 102 37.04 11.52 -12.46
N LYS A 103 38.12 11.22 -11.73
CA LYS A 103 38.14 11.14 -10.25
C LYS A 103 37.05 10.20 -9.71
N LYS A 104 36.68 9.18 -10.49
CA LYS A 104 35.64 8.19 -10.18
C LYS A 104 36.18 6.80 -10.44
N HIS A 105 35.73 5.82 -9.66
CA HIS A 105 36.09 4.43 -9.91
C HIS A 105 35.42 3.93 -11.20
N TRP A 106 36.17 3.25 -12.06
CA TRP A 106 35.68 2.73 -13.36
C TRP A 106 34.45 1.81 -13.25
N ILE A 107 34.26 1.16 -12.10
CA ILE A 107 33.04 0.38 -11.80
C ILE A 107 31.77 1.22 -11.95
N TYR A 108 31.80 2.52 -11.58
CA TYR A 108 30.66 3.41 -11.72
C TYR A 108 30.22 3.54 -13.19
N GLU A 109 31.19 3.71 -14.09
CA GLU A 109 30.95 3.79 -15.54
C GLU A 109 30.32 2.50 -16.06
N ILE A 110 30.86 1.35 -15.64
CA ILE A 110 30.37 0.04 -16.06
C ILE A 110 28.92 -0.19 -15.60
N VAL A 111 28.60 0.15 -14.35
CA VAL A 111 27.24 0.01 -13.82
C VAL A 111 26.27 0.89 -14.61
N ASN A 112 26.71 2.07 -15.07
CA ASN A 112 25.83 3.04 -15.72
C ASN A 112 25.81 2.97 -17.25
N ASN A 113 26.71 2.23 -17.89
CA ASN A 113 26.84 2.19 -19.35
C ASN A 113 26.44 0.82 -19.95
N PRO A 114 25.20 0.66 -20.47
CA PRO A 114 24.68 -0.57 -21.09
C PRO A 114 25.57 -1.17 -22.20
N ASP A 115 26.33 -0.34 -22.90
CA ASP A 115 27.16 -0.79 -24.04
C ASP A 115 28.45 -1.49 -23.61
N ALA A 116 28.84 -1.34 -22.33
CA ALA A 116 29.95 -2.08 -21.73
C ALA A 116 29.59 -3.52 -21.36
N TYR A 117 28.29 -3.84 -21.24
CA TYR A 117 27.78 -5.11 -20.71
C TYR A 117 28.09 -6.34 -21.58
N PRO A 118 28.03 -6.28 -22.93
CA PRO A 118 28.40 -7.43 -23.77
C PRO A 118 29.85 -7.90 -23.56
N LYS A 119 30.78 -6.98 -23.28
CA LYS A 119 32.20 -7.29 -23.04
C LYS A 119 32.42 -8.04 -21.71
N LEU A 120 31.47 -7.93 -20.78
CA LEU A 120 31.51 -8.57 -19.46
C LEU A 120 30.70 -9.87 -19.39
N ALA A 121 29.93 -10.20 -20.42
CA ALA A 121 29.05 -11.37 -20.44
C ALA A 121 29.79 -12.71 -20.25
N ALA A 122 31.06 -12.79 -20.66
CA ALA A 122 31.91 -13.96 -20.41
C ALA A 122 32.17 -14.21 -18.91
N PHE A 123 32.15 -13.17 -18.07
CA PHE A 123 32.37 -13.23 -16.63
C PHE A 123 31.04 -13.28 -15.86
N LYS A 124 30.25 -14.35 -16.10
CA LYS A 124 28.87 -14.51 -15.62
C LYS A 124 28.64 -14.11 -14.16
N THR A 125 29.51 -14.51 -13.24
CA THR A 125 29.39 -14.20 -11.81
C THR A 125 29.57 -12.71 -11.50
N ILE A 126 30.60 -12.07 -12.07
CA ILE A 126 30.89 -10.65 -11.88
C ILE A 126 29.77 -9.81 -12.51
N TYR A 127 29.36 -10.21 -13.71
CA TYR A 127 28.25 -9.62 -14.43
C TYR A 127 26.93 -9.66 -13.64
N ASN A 128 26.61 -10.80 -13.03
CA ASN A 128 25.41 -10.93 -12.20
C ASN A 128 25.44 -10.00 -10.98
N LYS A 129 26.61 -9.86 -10.34
CA LYS A 129 26.80 -8.93 -9.20
C LYS A 129 26.64 -7.46 -9.61
N LEU A 130 27.18 -7.06 -10.76
CA LEU A 130 27.02 -5.69 -11.27
C LEU A 130 25.56 -5.37 -11.60
N LYS A 131 24.83 -6.33 -12.19
CA LYS A 131 23.38 -6.19 -12.42
C LYS A 131 22.60 -6.04 -11.12
N MET A 132 22.94 -6.81 -10.09
CA MET A 132 22.33 -6.66 -8.76
C MET A 132 22.60 -5.28 -8.16
N ILE A 133 23.83 -4.77 -8.24
CA ILE A 133 24.17 -3.42 -7.76
C ILE A 133 23.34 -2.36 -8.49
N LYS A 134 23.19 -2.48 -9.81
CA LYS A 134 22.33 -1.57 -10.59
C LYS A 134 20.87 -1.68 -10.14
N TYR A 135 20.37 -2.91 -9.97
CA TYR A 135 19.00 -3.16 -9.53
C TYR A 135 18.72 -2.49 -8.18
N ILE A 136 19.61 -2.68 -7.19
CA ILE A 136 19.55 -2.03 -5.86
C ILE A 136 19.62 -0.51 -5.98
N THR A 137 20.44 0.02 -6.89
CA THR A 137 20.53 1.47 -7.11
C THR A 137 19.21 2.02 -7.62
N VAL A 138 18.56 1.35 -8.57
CA VAL A 138 17.27 1.79 -9.13
C VAL A 138 16.14 1.68 -8.11
N THR A 139 16.08 0.61 -7.30
CA THR A 139 15.06 0.46 -6.24
C THR A 139 15.18 1.50 -5.13
N ASN A 140 16.38 2.04 -4.89
CA ASN A 140 16.62 3.09 -3.90
C ASN A 140 16.53 4.51 -4.48
N SER A 141 16.18 4.64 -5.77
CA SER A 141 15.96 5.93 -6.42
C SER A 141 14.67 6.58 -5.88
N PRO A 142 14.61 7.91 -5.73
CA PRO A 142 13.35 8.61 -5.44
C PRO A 142 12.37 8.54 -6.62
N ASP A 143 12.87 8.31 -7.83
CA ASP A 143 12.07 8.10 -9.03
C ASP A 143 12.34 6.70 -9.58
N VAL A 144 11.43 5.78 -9.28
CA VAL A 144 11.54 4.36 -9.63
C VAL A 144 10.79 4.09 -10.93
N ASP A 145 11.55 3.75 -11.97
CA ASP A 145 11.01 3.22 -13.22
C ASP A 145 10.68 1.72 -13.08
N ILE A 146 9.38 1.43 -12.97
CA ILE A 146 8.84 0.09 -12.77
C ILE A 146 9.06 -0.83 -13.97
N ASP A 147 8.98 -0.30 -15.19
CA ASP A 147 9.16 -1.09 -16.40
C ASP A 147 10.64 -1.46 -16.57
N CYS A 148 11.53 -0.51 -16.26
CA CYS A 148 12.97 -0.78 -16.21
C CYS A 148 13.32 -1.84 -15.15
N LEU A 149 12.81 -1.71 -13.92
CA LEU A 149 13.05 -2.70 -12.85
C LEU A 149 12.55 -4.08 -13.23
N HIS A 150 11.35 -4.17 -13.79
CA HIS A 150 10.78 -5.45 -14.21
C HIS A 150 11.63 -6.09 -15.32
N ALA A 151 12.06 -5.32 -16.31
CA ALA A 151 12.96 -5.82 -17.35
C ALA A 151 14.29 -6.30 -16.76
N MET A 152 14.88 -5.55 -15.82
CA MET A 152 16.14 -5.91 -15.17
C MET A 152 16.04 -7.19 -14.34
N SER A 153 14.93 -7.43 -13.64
CA SER A 153 14.73 -8.64 -12.82
C SER A 153 14.92 -9.92 -13.64
N SER A 154 14.35 -9.97 -14.85
CA SER A 154 14.45 -11.12 -15.77
C SER A 154 15.87 -11.38 -16.31
N GLN A 155 16.73 -10.36 -16.25
CA GLN A 155 18.09 -10.43 -16.76
C GLN A 155 19.10 -10.88 -15.71
N ILE A 156 18.68 -10.99 -14.45
CA ILE A 156 19.51 -11.43 -13.33
C ILE A 156 19.40 -12.95 -13.22
N ASN A 157 20.54 -13.63 -13.20
CA ASN A 157 20.56 -15.07 -12.99
C ASN A 157 20.45 -15.37 -11.49
N VAL A 158 19.26 -15.78 -11.06
CA VAL A 158 18.91 -16.08 -9.67
C VAL A 158 19.70 -17.28 -9.11
N GLU A 159 20.15 -18.22 -9.95
CA GLU A 159 20.94 -19.39 -9.53
C GLU A 159 22.33 -18.99 -9.02
N LEU A 160 22.85 -17.86 -9.48
CA LEU A 160 24.16 -17.32 -9.10
C LEU A 160 24.09 -16.39 -7.89
N LEU A 161 22.94 -16.32 -7.21
CA LEU A 161 22.71 -15.46 -6.06
C LEU A 161 22.54 -16.24 -4.76
N GLU A 162 22.94 -15.59 -3.67
CA GLU A 162 22.63 -16.02 -2.31
C GLU A 162 21.15 -15.80 -2.01
N ASP A 163 20.60 -16.56 -1.07
CA ASP A 163 19.15 -16.60 -0.81
C ASP A 163 18.58 -15.26 -0.37
N PHE A 164 19.37 -14.43 0.33
CA PHE A 164 18.99 -13.05 0.65
C PHE A 164 18.65 -12.23 -0.60
N TRP A 165 19.46 -12.33 -1.65
CA TRP A 165 19.26 -11.56 -2.88
C TRP A 165 18.11 -12.12 -3.72
N LYS A 166 17.88 -13.44 -3.68
CA LYS A 166 16.71 -14.05 -4.29
C LYS A 166 15.44 -13.50 -3.65
N PHE A 167 15.38 -13.55 -2.31
CA PHE A 167 14.28 -12.99 -1.54
C PHE A 167 14.08 -11.50 -1.82
N TYR A 168 15.16 -10.73 -1.93
CA TYR A 168 15.08 -9.31 -2.27
C TYR A 168 14.41 -9.06 -3.63
N ILE A 169 14.80 -9.80 -4.67
CA ILE A 169 14.18 -9.69 -6.00
C ILE A 169 12.71 -10.09 -5.94
N ASP A 170 12.39 -11.17 -5.24
CA ASP A 170 11.01 -11.65 -5.09
C ASP A 170 10.11 -10.61 -4.42
N GLN A 171 10.60 -9.94 -3.36
CA GLN A 171 9.88 -8.85 -2.71
C GLN A 171 9.69 -7.64 -3.63
N VAL A 172 10.73 -7.22 -4.36
CA VAL A 172 10.60 -6.11 -5.31
C VAL A 172 9.62 -6.43 -6.42
N ASN A 173 9.65 -7.66 -6.95
CA ASN A 173 8.68 -8.11 -7.96
C ASN A 173 7.25 -8.13 -7.39
N SER A 174 7.06 -8.55 -6.13
CA SER A 174 5.77 -8.44 -5.45
C SER A 174 5.28 -6.99 -5.39
N PHE A 175 6.14 -6.02 -5.04
CA PHE A 175 5.77 -4.60 -5.06
C PHE A 175 5.42 -4.10 -6.47
N ILE A 176 6.17 -4.52 -7.50
CA ILE A 176 5.85 -4.21 -8.90
C ILE A 176 4.46 -4.73 -9.27
N ASP A 177 4.14 -5.97 -8.87
CA ASP A 177 2.84 -6.57 -9.15
C ASP A 177 1.69 -5.85 -8.42
N VAL A 178 1.92 -5.39 -7.19
CA VAL A 178 0.97 -4.54 -6.46
C VAL A 178 0.74 -3.21 -7.19
N VAL A 179 1.81 -2.54 -7.65
CA VAL A 179 1.69 -1.28 -8.40
C VAL A 179 0.90 -1.47 -9.70
N ARG A 180 1.19 -2.53 -10.44
CA ARG A 180 0.48 -2.88 -11.68
C ARG A 180 -0.98 -3.21 -11.41
N PHE A 181 -1.25 -3.96 -10.35
CA PHE A 181 -2.61 -4.27 -9.93
C PHE A 181 -3.38 -2.98 -9.62
N CYS A 182 -2.86 -2.12 -8.74
CA CYS A 182 -3.49 -0.84 -8.39
C CYS A 182 -3.80 -0.01 -9.64
N LYS A 183 -2.84 0.15 -10.57
CA LYS A 183 -3.05 0.92 -11.81
C LYS A 183 -4.06 0.32 -12.77
N LYS A 184 -4.21 -1.02 -12.77
CA LYS A 184 -5.16 -1.72 -13.61
C LYS A 184 -6.59 -1.57 -13.07
N ILE A 185 -6.78 -1.83 -11.78
CA ILE A 185 -8.11 -1.84 -11.16
C ILE A 185 -8.61 -0.43 -10.84
N VAL A 186 -7.71 0.49 -10.49
CA VAL A 186 -8.03 1.88 -10.19
C VAL A 186 -7.09 2.77 -11.00
N PRO A 187 -7.54 3.30 -12.15
CA PRO A 187 -6.76 4.27 -12.92
C PRO A 187 -6.55 5.53 -12.09
N THR A 188 -5.46 5.59 -11.32
CA THR A 188 -5.06 6.77 -10.56
C THR A 188 -4.09 7.61 -11.37
N ASP A 189 -4.18 8.94 -11.25
CA ASP A 189 -3.16 9.86 -11.77
C ASP A 189 -1.84 9.81 -10.99
N VAL A 190 -1.74 8.94 -9.97
CA VAL A 190 -0.55 8.79 -9.14
C VAL A 190 0.59 8.13 -9.93
N SER A 191 1.80 8.69 -9.80
CA SER A 191 2.98 8.14 -10.46
C SER A 191 3.32 6.74 -9.96
N SER A 192 3.83 5.89 -10.86
CA SER A 192 4.21 4.51 -10.51
C SER A 192 5.26 4.47 -9.40
N SER A 193 6.20 5.42 -9.41
CA SER A 193 7.23 5.56 -8.36
C SER A 193 6.61 5.76 -6.97
N ARG A 194 5.61 6.66 -6.83
CA ARG A 194 4.96 6.91 -5.53
C ARG A 194 4.19 5.68 -5.02
N LEU A 195 3.49 4.98 -5.92
CA LEU A 195 2.80 3.74 -5.57
C LEU A 195 3.80 2.66 -5.12
N PHE A 196 4.93 2.54 -5.79
CA PHE A 196 5.98 1.58 -5.45
C PHE A 196 6.59 1.86 -4.08
N ILE A 197 6.94 3.11 -3.80
CA ILE A 197 7.46 3.52 -2.49
C ILE A 197 6.44 3.21 -1.40
N CYS A 198 5.16 3.52 -1.61
CA CYS A 198 4.13 3.22 -0.64
C CYS A 198 3.94 1.71 -0.41
N ALA A 199 3.89 0.92 -1.49
CA ALA A 199 3.78 -0.54 -1.42
C ALA A 199 4.98 -1.18 -0.71
N SER A 200 6.18 -0.60 -0.84
CA SER A 200 7.38 -1.09 -0.15
C SER A 200 7.39 -0.81 1.35
N GLN A 201 6.59 0.15 1.82
CA GLN A 201 6.56 0.63 3.21
C GLN A 201 5.33 0.16 3.97
N ASN A 202 4.28 -0.27 3.27
CA ASN A 202 2.99 -0.60 3.83
C ASN A 202 2.54 -1.96 3.32
N CYS A 203 1.52 -2.53 3.96
CA CYS A 203 0.93 -3.74 3.45
C CYS A 203 0.06 -3.45 2.21
N LEU A 204 -0.33 -4.50 1.48
CA LEU A 204 -1.18 -4.39 0.30
C LEU A 204 -2.50 -3.67 0.64
N LEU A 205 -3.16 -4.05 1.73
CA LEU A 205 -4.43 -3.46 2.12
C LEU A 205 -4.32 -1.96 2.49
N ASP A 206 -3.23 -1.54 3.14
CA ASP A 206 -2.95 -0.13 3.42
C ASP A 206 -2.75 0.66 2.12
N THR A 207 -2.00 0.07 1.19
CA THR A 207 -1.74 0.65 -0.13
C THR A 207 -3.05 0.83 -0.91
N LEU A 208 -3.89 -0.20 -0.94
CA LEU A 208 -5.21 -0.15 -1.55
C LEU A 208 -6.11 0.85 -0.85
N SER A 209 -6.15 0.91 0.48
CA SER A 209 -6.97 1.88 1.20
C SER A 209 -6.58 3.33 0.90
N THR A 210 -5.32 3.58 0.54
CA THR A 210 -4.81 4.93 0.25
C THR A 210 -5.06 5.36 -1.19
N TYR A 211 -5.02 4.41 -2.13
CA TYR A 211 -5.01 4.71 -3.57
C TYR A 211 -6.16 4.10 -4.37
N ALA A 212 -6.95 3.22 -3.76
CA ALA A 212 -8.15 2.65 -4.37
C ALA A 212 -9.40 3.28 -3.76
N ASP A 213 -10.39 3.54 -4.61
CA ASP A 213 -11.72 3.89 -4.15
C ASP A 213 -12.45 2.63 -3.68
N LEU A 214 -12.33 2.30 -2.39
CA LEU A 214 -12.99 1.14 -1.79
C LEU A 214 -14.52 1.27 -1.72
N SER A 215 -15.09 2.41 -2.11
CA SER A 215 -16.54 2.57 -2.24
C SER A 215 -17.11 1.87 -3.48
N ASP A 216 -16.28 1.60 -4.48
CA ASP A 216 -16.67 0.84 -5.67
C ASP A 216 -16.62 -0.67 -5.39
N MET A 217 -17.80 -1.30 -5.39
CA MET A 217 -17.94 -2.73 -5.13
C MET A 217 -17.43 -3.61 -6.27
N THR A 218 -17.27 -3.07 -7.48
CA THR A 218 -16.92 -3.86 -8.68
C THR A 218 -15.54 -4.52 -8.56
N HIS A 219 -14.63 -3.94 -7.77
CA HIS A 219 -13.26 -4.42 -7.62
C HIS A 219 -13.02 -5.31 -6.39
N TRP A 220 -14.02 -5.51 -5.52
CA TRP A 220 -13.82 -6.24 -4.26
C TRP A 220 -13.39 -7.69 -4.47
N GLU A 221 -13.95 -8.41 -5.45
CA GLU A 221 -13.55 -9.79 -5.71
C GLU A 221 -12.14 -9.89 -6.29
N GLU A 222 -11.73 -8.96 -7.17
CA GLU A 222 -10.35 -8.90 -7.68
C GLU A 222 -9.35 -8.64 -6.55
N ILE A 223 -9.69 -7.79 -5.58
CA ILE A 223 -8.86 -7.52 -4.40
C ILE A 223 -8.78 -8.76 -3.50
N LEU A 224 -9.91 -9.44 -3.25
CA LEU A 224 -9.94 -10.68 -2.47
C LEU A 224 -9.09 -11.79 -3.12
N GLU A 225 -9.15 -11.92 -4.44
CA GLU A 225 -8.34 -12.89 -5.19
C GLU A 225 -6.85 -12.55 -5.09
N LYS A 226 -6.48 -11.27 -5.23
CA LYS A 226 -5.10 -10.82 -5.07
C LYS A 226 -4.56 -11.12 -3.67
N LEU A 227 -5.32 -10.79 -2.62
CA LEU A 227 -4.97 -11.11 -1.23
C LEU A 227 -4.82 -12.61 -0.99
N ARG A 228 -5.68 -13.43 -1.60
CA ARG A 228 -5.59 -14.89 -1.53
C ARG A 228 -4.32 -15.41 -2.21
N SER A 229 -3.94 -14.85 -3.35
CA SER A 229 -2.74 -15.25 -4.10
C SER A 229 -1.42 -14.93 -3.37
N GLU A 230 -1.39 -13.86 -2.58
CA GLU A 230 -0.21 -13.47 -1.78
C GLU A 230 -0.10 -14.26 -0.46
N GLY A 231 -1.10 -15.10 -0.13
CA GLY A 231 -1.07 -15.94 1.07
C GLY A 231 -1.18 -15.15 2.38
N ASN A 232 -1.58 -13.88 2.35
CA ASN A 232 -1.73 -13.07 3.56
C ASN A 232 -3.12 -13.27 4.18
N ALA A 233 -3.24 -14.31 5.01
CA ALA A 233 -4.50 -14.71 5.64
C ALA A 233 -5.13 -13.59 6.48
N ASP A 234 -4.31 -12.81 7.20
CA ASP A 234 -4.79 -11.72 8.06
C ASP A 234 -5.44 -10.60 7.24
N GLN A 235 -4.75 -10.11 6.20
CA GLN A 235 -5.30 -9.07 5.32
C GLN A 235 -6.54 -9.57 4.56
N LEU A 236 -6.56 -10.85 4.15
CA LEU A 236 -7.73 -11.46 3.52
C LEU A 236 -8.94 -11.49 4.45
N ASN A 237 -8.76 -11.90 5.71
CA ASN A 237 -9.83 -11.92 6.72
C ASN A 237 -10.36 -10.50 6.99
N VAL A 238 -9.47 -9.51 7.15
CA VAL A 238 -9.84 -8.11 7.38
C VAL A 238 -10.64 -7.56 6.19
N PHE A 239 -10.17 -7.76 4.97
CA PHE A 239 -10.88 -7.26 3.79
C PHE A 239 -12.21 -8.00 3.54
N THR A 240 -12.28 -9.30 3.84
CA THR A 240 -13.54 -10.05 3.81
C THR A 240 -14.55 -9.46 4.80
N GLY A 241 -14.11 -9.12 6.03
CA GLY A 241 -14.92 -8.44 7.02
C GLY A 241 -15.40 -7.05 6.55
N PHE A 242 -14.52 -6.27 5.92
CA PHE A 242 -14.89 -5.00 5.29
C PHE A 242 -15.98 -5.19 4.23
N VAL A 243 -15.81 -6.14 3.30
CA VAL A 243 -16.80 -6.43 2.25
C VAL A 243 -18.15 -6.81 2.85
N ILE A 244 -18.19 -7.66 3.87
CA ILE A 244 -19.42 -8.04 4.58
C ILE A 244 -20.13 -6.79 5.15
N MET A 245 -19.41 -5.99 5.93
CA MET A 245 -20.01 -4.81 6.58
C MET A 245 -20.42 -3.74 5.58
N ALA A 246 -19.59 -3.46 4.58
CA ALA A 246 -19.91 -2.49 3.53
C ALA A 246 -21.12 -2.94 2.70
N THR A 247 -21.24 -4.23 2.39
CA THR A 247 -22.42 -4.78 1.71
C THR A 247 -23.68 -4.57 2.54
N LEU A 248 -23.64 -4.92 3.84
CA LEU A 248 -24.78 -4.77 4.74
C LEU A 248 -25.14 -3.30 4.95
N ILE A 249 -24.18 -2.41 5.20
CA ILE A 249 -24.44 -0.99 5.38
C ILE A 249 -25.06 -0.38 4.12
N ASN A 250 -24.53 -0.69 2.94
CA ASN A 250 -25.09 -0.19 1.69
C ASN A 250 -26.51 -0.73 1.43
N PHE A 251 -26.79 -1.98 1.82
CA PHE A 251 -28.13 -2.53 1.75
C PHE A 251 -29.11 -1.88 2.75
N LEU A 252 -28.65 -1.61 3.98
CA LEU A 252 -29.49 -1.11 5.07
C LEU A 252 -29.70 0.41 5.06
N ILE A 253 -28.72 1.19 4.60
CA ILE A 253 -28.68 2.66 4.75
C ILE A 253 -28.98 3.41 3.45
N ARG A 254 -28.62 2.88 2.26
CA ARG A 254 -28.85 3.64 1.02
C ARG A 254 -30.31 3.55 0.55
N ASP A 255 -30.92 4.73 0.36
CA ASP A 255 -32.19 4.91 -0.34
C ASP A 255 -32.18 4.39 -1.80
N SER A 256 -31.01 4.03 -2.36
CA SER A 256 -30.87 3.50 -3.73
C SER A 256 -31.68 2.22 -3.98
N TYR A 257 -32.02 1.48 -2.91
CA TYR A 257 -32.84 0.26 -3.00
C TYR A 257 -34.31 0.48 -2.63
N ARG A 258 -34.70 1.71 -2.23
CA ARG A 258 -36.11 2.05 -1.96
C ARG A 258 -36.93 2.28 -3.23
N SER A 259 -36.29 2.62 -4.35
CA SER A 259 -36.97 2.83 -5.63
C SER A 259 -36.79 1.61 -6.55
N ALA A 260 -37.91 1.00 -6.93
CA ALA A 260 -38.04 -0.17 -7.82
C ALA A 260 -37.71 -1.51 -7.15
N SER A 261 -38.77 -2.23 -6.76
CA SER A 261 -38.83 -3.68 -6.52
C SER A 261 -37.46 -4.37 -6.36
N LEU A 262 -36.94 -4.41 -5.14
CA LEU A 262 -35.90 -5.37 -4.77
C LEU A 262 -36.37 -6.75 -5.23
N LYS A 263 -35.82 -7.23 -6.36
CA LYS A 263 -36.15 -8.55 -6.88
C LYS A 263 -35.72 -9.53 -5.81
N LYS A 264 -36.63 -10.41 -5.38
CA LYS A 264 -36.38 -11.43 -4.36
C LYS A 264 -35.05 -12.17 -4.58
N ASP A 265 -34.72 -12.42 -5.84
CA ASP A 265 -33.49 -13.10 -6.27
C ASP A 265 -32.22 -12.32 -5.87
N PHE A 266 -32.24 -10.99 -5.93
CA PHE A 266 -31.11 -10.14 -5.52
C PHE A 266 -30.87 -10.15 -4.01
N VAL A 267 -31.96 -10.11 -3.22
CA VAL A 267 -31.85 -10.17 -1.75
C VAL A 267 -31.36 -11.55 -1.33
N ASN A 268 -31.85 -12.62 -1.97
CA ASN A 268 -31.39 -13.98 -1.73
C ASN A 268 -29.91 -14.17 -2.10
N SER A 269 -29.46 -13.64 -3.25
CA SER A 269 -28.05 -13.75 -3.63
C SER A 269 -27.13 -13.00 -2.67
N LEU A 270 -27.56 -11.82 -2.19
CA LEU A 270 -26.82 -11.05 -1.19
C LEU A 270 -26.77 -11.80 0.15
N PHE A 271 -27.90 -12.39 0.57
CA PHE A 271 -27.98 -13.23 1.76
C PHE A 271 -26.99 -14.40 1.69
N ASP A 272 -27.03 -15.17 0.59
CA ASP A 272 -26.17 -16.35 0.42
C ASP A 272 -24.69 -15.96 0.33
N CYS A 273 -24.37 -14.86 -0.33
CA CYS A 273 -23.02 -14.32 -0.43
C CYS A 273 -22.46 -13.94 0.96
N VAL A 274 -23.19 -13.11 1.71
CA VAL A 274 -22.75 -12.66 3.04
C VAL A 274 -22.68 -13.84 4.01
N LYS A 275 -23.67 -14.74 3.97
CA LYS A 275 -23.70 -15.96 4.78
C LYS A 275 -22.45 -16.81 4.52
N SER A 276 -22.12 -17.09 3.25
CA SER A 276 -20.98 -17.92 2.89
C SER A 276 -19.67 -17.30 3.34
N LYS A 277 -19.44 -16.01 3.06
CA LYS A 277 -18.25 -15.27 3.52
C LYS A 277 -18.12 -15.26 5.05
N LEU A 278 -19.23 -15.08 5.77
CA LEU A 278 -19.24 -15.13 7.23
C LEU A 278 -18.82 -16.50 7.77
N ILE A 279 -19.28 -17.59 7.16
CA ILE A 279 -18.97 -18.96 7.61
C ILE A 279 -17.52 -19.35 7.28
N GLU A 280 -17.02 -18.92 6.13
CA GLU A 280 -15.69 -19.25 5.62
C GLU A 280 -14.54 -18.46 6.29
N LEU A 281 -14.86 -17.41 7.06
CA LEU A 281 -13.88 -16.65 7.84
C LEU A 281 -13.03 -17.58 8.74
N GLN A 282 -11.71 -17.50 8.55
CA GLN A 282 -10.77 -18.33 9.29
C GLN A 282 -10.50 -17.77 10.69
N ASP A 283 -10.37 -16.45 10.81
CA ASP A 283 -10.21 -15.78 12.09
C ASP A 283 -11.52 -15.83 12.88
N LYS A 284 -11.51 -16.65 13.95
CA LYS A 284 -12.67 -16.89 14.83
C LYS A 284 -13.03 -15.71 15.70
N LYS A 285 -12.03 -14.92 16.10
CA LYS A 285 -12.25 -13.70 16.88
C LYS A 285 -12.92 -12.64 16.00
N LEU A 286 -12.41 -12.43 14.80
CA LEU A 286 -13.04 -11.51 13.84
C LEU A 286 -14.44 -11.99 13.43
N GLN A 287 -14.62 -13.30 13.22
CA GLN A 287 -15.91 -13.89 12.88
C GLN A 287 -16.99 -13.56 13.93
N ILE A 288 -16.71 -13.76 15.22
CA ILE A 288 -17.69 -13.45 16.28
C ILE A 288 -17.90 -11.94 16.45
N GLU A 289 -16.84 -11.13 16.36
CA GLU A 289 -16.95 -9.66 16.41
C GLU A 289 -17.82 -9.12 15.26
N LEU A 290 -17.69 -9.67 14.04
CA LEU A 290 -18.53 -9.30 12.91
C LEU A 290 -19.99 -9.67 13.15
N LEU A 291 -20.28 -10.86 13.69
CA LEU A 291 -21.67 -11.27 13.98
C LEU A 291 -22.33 -10.35 15.02
N GLU A 292 -21.61 -9.99 16.07
CA GLU A 292 -22.08 -9.03 17.07
C GLU A 292 -22.28 -7.64 16.45
N ASN A 293 -21.35 -7.17 15.63
CA ASN A 293 -21.48 -5.89 14.93
C ASN A 293 -22.69 -5.86 13.98
N ILE A 294 -22.93 -6.95 13.26
CA ILE A 294 -24.11 -7.11 12.40
C ILE A 294 -25.40 -7.06 13.22
N PHE A 295 -25.42 -7.69 14.39
CA PHE A 295 -26.53 -7.58 15.32
C PHE A 295 -26.73 -6.14 15.81
N TYR A 296 -25.66 -5.43 16.14
CA TYR A 296 -25.73 -4.03 16.56
C TYR A 296 -26.23 -3.08 15.47
N LEU A 297 -26.01 -3.37 14.18
CA LEU A 297 -26.53 -2.56 13.07
C LEU A 297 -28.06 -2.41 13.13
N LEU A 298 -28.78 -3.38 13.69
CA LEU A 298 -30.23 -3.30 13.90
C LEU A 298 -30.62 -2.04 14.68
N PHE A 299 -29.80 -1.66 15.67
CA PHE A 299 -30.12 -0.58 16.60
C PHE A 299 -29.57 0.78 16.18
N ASN A 300 -29.03 0.89 14.96
CA ASN A 300 -28.56 2.17 14.45
C ASN A 300 -29.71 3.18 14.38
N ARG A 301 -29.45 4.41 14.81
CA ARG A 301 -30.44 5.50 14.86
C ARG A 301 -29.99 6.70 14.04
N HIS A 302 -30.94 7.32 13.37
CA HIS A 302 -30.76 8.64 12.76
C HIS A 302 -31.71 9.62 13.46
N GLY A 303 -31.16 10.46 14.35
CA GLY A 303 -31.97 11.23 15.29
C GLY A 303 -32.66 10.32 16.29
N ASN A 304 -34.00 10.41 16.39
CA ASN A 304 -34.80 9.60 17.31
C ASN A 304 -35.31 8.28 16.70
N ASP A 305 -35.18 8.11 15.38
CA ASP A 305 -35.74 6.97 14.66
C ASP A 305 -34.67 5.91 14.36
N PHE A 306 -35.08 4.64 14.39
CA PHE A 306 -34.24 3.54 13.95
C PHE A 306 -34.10 3.54 12.42
N THR A 307 -32.89 3.30 11.93
CA THR A 307 -32.62 3.26 10.48
C THR A 307 -33.26 2.03 9.82
N CYS A 308 -33.23 0.88 10.50
CA CYS A 308 -33.78 -0.37 9.98
C CYS A 308 -35.32 -0.39 10.11
N LYS A 309 -36.02 -0.66 9.00
CA LYS A 309 -37.46 -0.95 8.99
C LYS A 309 -37.68 -2.47 9.05
N GLU A 310 -38.94 -2.91 8.98
CA GLU A 310 -39.32 -4.31 9.14
C GLU A 310 -38.56 -5.30 8.22
N LYS A 311 -38.36 -4.94 6.96
CA LYS A 311 -37.66 -5.80 5.98
C LYS A 311 -36.18 -5.97 6.32
N GLU A 312 -35.52 -4.88 6.71
CA GLU A 312 -34.12 -4.84 7.10
C GLU A 312 -33.89 -5.62 8.40
N VAL A 313 -34.77 -5.45 9.38
CA VAL A 313 -34.74 -6.20 10.66
C VAL A 313 -34.86 -7.70 10.40
N ARG A 314 -35.83 -8.11 9.56
CA ARG A 314 -36.00 -9.50 9.16
C ARG A 314 -34.74 -10.04 8.48
N PHE A 315 -34.21 -9.31 7.50
CA PHE A 315 -33.03 -9.74 6.76
C PHE A 315 -31.85 -10.03 7.70
N VAL A 316 -31.52 -9.10 8.58
CA VAL A 316 -30.38 -9.23 9.51
C VAL A 316 -30.59 -10.37 10.51
N LEU A 317 -31.79 -10.49 11.09
CA LEU A 317 -32.07 -11.55 12.07
C LEU A 317 -32.05 -12.94 11.44
N PHE A 318 -32.62 -13.11 10.25
CA PHE A 318 -32.57 -14.39 9.54
C PHE A 318 -31.15 -14.73 9.09
N LEU A 319 -30.34 -13.74 8.70
CA LEU A 319 -28.94 -13.93 8.36
C LEU A 319 -28.15 -14.43 9.57
N LEU A 320 -28.27 -13.73 10.70
CA LEU A 320 -27.60 -14.12 11.95
C LEU A 320 -28.02 -15.50 12.40
N LYS A 321 -29.33 -15.80 12.41
CA LYS A 321 -29.84 -17.13 12.76
C LYS A 321 -29.22 -18.21 11.87
N ALA A 322 -29.26 -18.03 10.55
CA ALA A 322 -28.75 -19.03 9.60
C ALA A 322 -27.25 -19.25 9.76
N VAL A 323 -26.47 -18.19 10.00
CA VAL A 323 -25.03 -18.30 10.22
C VAL A 323 -24.74 -18.98 11.56
N ILE A 324 -25.39 -18.57 12.66
CA ILE A 324 -25.19 -19.15 13.99
C ILE A 324 -25.53 -20.65 13.98
N GLU A 325 -26.67 -21.03 13.41
CA GLU A 325 -27.06 -22.44 13.30
C GLU A 325 -26.01 -23.25 12.53
N GLU A 326 -25.51 -22.72 11.42
CA GLU A 326 -24.50 -23.43 10.61
C GLU A 326 -23.14 -23.53 11.32
N LEU A 327 -22.71 -22.49 12.04
CA LEU A 327 -21.48 -22.52 12.84
C LEU A 327 -21.58 -23.54 13.99
N LYS A 328 -22.75 -23.65 14.64
CA LYS A 328 -23.04 -24.65 15.68
C LYS A 328 -23.01 -26.07 15.10
N LEU A 329 -23.66 -26.27 13.95
CA LEU A 329 -23.68 -27.57 13.25
C LEU A 329 -22.27 -28.02 12.85
N LYS A 330 -21.47 -27.10 12.31
CA LYS A 330 -20.07 -27.35 11.93
C LYS A 330 -19.11 -27.44 13.11
N ARG A 331 -19.56 -27.12 14.34
CA ARG A 331 -18.73 -27.08 15.57
C ARG A 331 -17.46 -26.26 15.38
N VAL A 332 -17.62 -25.06 14.82
CA VAL A 332 -16.48 -24.20 14.43
C VAL A 332 -15.66 -23.71 15.63
N TYR A 333 -16.28 -23.56 16.79
CA TYR A 333 -15.65 -23.07 18.01
C TYR A 333 -15.50 -24.18 19.06
N GLU A 334 -14.43 -24.11 19.84
CA GLU A 334 -14.20 -25.02 20.96
C GLU A 334 -15.18 -24.71 22.11
N LYS A 335 -15.76 -25.74 22.73
CA LYS A 335 -16.88 -25.61 23.70
C LYS A 335 -16.61 -24.72 24.93
N ASN A 336 -15.36 -24.37 25.22
CA ASN A 336 -14.98 -23.54 26.36
C ASN A 336 -14.20 -22.29 25.93
N SER A 337 -14.17 -21.95 24.64
CA SER A 337 -13.50 -20.74 24.17
C SER A 337 -14.37 -19.51 24.42
N ASN A 338 -13.74 -18.34 24.54
CA ASN A 338 -14.42 -17.06 24.68
C ASN A 338 -15.35 -16.79 23.47
N GLU A 339 -14.93 -17.18 22.27
CA GLU A 339 -15.71 -17.05 21.05
C GLU A 339 -16.97 -17.93 21.08
N HIS A 340 -16.89 -19.13 21.67
CA HIS A 340 -18.05 -19.99 21.84
C HIS A 340 -19.06 -19.40 22.83
N GLU A 341 -18.59 -18.89 23.98
CA GLU A 341 -19.45 -18.23 24.97
C GLU A 341 -20.15 -17.00 24.36
N ARG A 342 -19.40 -16.16 23.64
CA ARG A 342 -19.95 -15.02 22.90
C ARG A 342 -20.98 -15.43 21.84
N LEU A 343 -20.74 -16.53 21.12
CA LEU A 343 -21.71 -17.07 20.15
C LEU A 343 -23.00 -17.53 20.84
N GLU A 344 -22.92 -18.22 21.98
CA GLU A 344 -24.10 -18.64 22.72
C GLU A 344 -24.88 -17.44 23.26
N ASN A 345 -24.20 -16.44 23.81
CA ASN A 345 -24.83 -15.19 24.26
C ASN A 345 -25.51 -14.45 23.09
N LEU A 346 -24.83 -14.32 21.95
CA LEU A 346 -25.42 -13.73 20.75
C LEU A 346 -26.65 -14.51 20.28
N ASN A 347 -26.60 -15.85 20.31
CA ASN A 347 -27.72 -16.70 19.94
C ASN A 347 -28.94 -16.47 20.86
N VAL A 348 -28.74 -16.32 22.16
CA VAL A 348 -29.83 -15.99 23.11
C VAL A 348 -30.50 -14.67 22.70
N HIS A 349 -29.70 -13.65 22.40
CA HIS A 349 -30.23 -12.35 21.97
C HIS A 349 -30.96 -12.41 20.61
N VAL A 350 -30.40 -13.11 19.62
CA VAL A 350 -31.02 -13.26 18.30
C VAL A 350 -32.36 -14.01 18.42
N VAL A 351 -32.43 -15.06 19.24
CA VAL A 351 -33.67 -15.83 19.47
C VAL A 351 -34.74 -14.99 20.18
N ASP A 352 -34.37 -14.21 21.22
CA ASP A 352 -35.30 -13.30 21.90
C ASP A 352 -35.90 -12.27 20.92
N ILE A 353 -35.05 -11.66 20.10
CA ILE A 353 -35.49 -10.66 19.13
C ILE A 353 -36.35 -11.27 18.02
N LEU A 354 -36.03 -12.48 17.55
CA LEU A 354 -36.89 -13.21 16.61
C LEU A 354 -38.27 -13.53 17.21
N TRP A 355 -38.34 -13.92 18.49
CA TRP A 355 -39.61 -14.14 19.17
C TRP A 355 -40.41 -12.84 19.30
N ARG A 356 -39.75 -11.71 19.67
CA ARG A 356 -40.39 -10.38 19.72
C ARG A 356 -40.89 -9.94 18.35
N LEU A 357 -40.13 -10.21 17.29
CA LEU A 357 -40.54 -9.94 15.92
C LEU A 357 -41.83 -10.69 15.58
N ASP A 358 -41.86 -12.00 15.84
CA ASP A 358 -43.04 -12.85 15.60
C ASP A 358 -44.26 -12.36 16.41
N LEU A 359 -44.05 -12.00 17.67
CA LEU A 359 -45.08 -11.43 18.54
C LEU A 359 -45.72 -10.17 17.93
N ILE A 360 -44.90 -9.19 17.54
CA ILE A 360 -45.39 -7.90 17.02
C ILE A 360 -46.05 -8.06 15.65
N VAL A 361 -45.44 -8.86 14.76
CA VAL A 361 -45.98 -9.14 13.42
C VAL A 361 -47.35 -9.80 13.52
N ASN A 362 -47.52 -10.79 14.41
CA ASN A 362 -48.77 -11.55 14.55
C ASN A 362 -49.86 -10.78 15.31
N THR A 363 -49.50 -9.76 16.09
CA THR A 363 -50.48 -8.95 16.86
C THR A 363 -50.83 -7.63 16.19
N LYS A 364 -49.94 -7.03 15.38
CA LYS A 364 -50.16 -5.68 14.84
C LYS A 364 -49.37 -5.42 13.55
N MET A 365 -49.98 -5.68 12.39
CA MET A 365 -49.51 -5.12 11.13
C MET A 365 -50.26 -3.82 10.80
N THR A 366 -49.61 -2.69 11.06
CA THR A 366 -50.02 -1.39 10.50
C THR A 366 -48.81 -0.72 9.86
N PRO A 367 -48.98 0.19 8.89
CA PRO A 367 -47.84 0.86 8.24
C PRO A 367 -46.91 1.58 9.23
N LYS A 368 -47.45 2.12 10.33
CA LYS A 368 -46.66 2.72 11.42
C LYS A 368 -45.76 1.72 12.16
N VAL A 369 -46.16 0.45 12.23
CA VAL A 369 -45.35 -0.61 12.83
C VAL A 369 -44.23 -1.03 11.89
N GLU A 370 -44.45 -1.02 10.58
CA GLU A 370 -43.39 -1.32 9.60
C GLU A 370 -42.22 -0.32 9.69
N GLU A 371 -42.52 0.95 9.95
CA GLU A 371 -41.51 2.01 10.09
C GLU A 371 -40.86 2.09 11.48
N GLN A 372 -41.54 1.65 12.53
CA GLN A 372 -41.05 1.74 13.92
C GLN A 372 -40.97 0.38 14.61
N LEU A 373 -40.77 -0.69 13.85
CA LEU A 373 -40.87 -2.07 14.34
C LEU A 373 -39.97 -2.31 15.55
N LEU A 374 -38.71 -1.88 15.47
CA LEU A 374 -37.74 -2.02 16.56
C LEU A 374 -38.19 -1.33 17.85
N SER A 375 -38.85 -0.17 17.76
CA SER A 375 -39.39 0.52 18.93
C SER A 375 -40.49 -0.30 19.63
N TYR A 376 -41.30 -1.04 18.86
CA TYR A 376 -42.29 -1.96 19.44
C TYR A 376 -41.64 -3.22 19.99
N MET A 377 -40.65 -3.78 19.31
CA MET A 377 -39.93 -4.98 19.78
C MET A 377 -39.16 -4.73 21.08
N LEU A 378 -38.58 -3.53 21.22
CA LEU A 378 -37.86 -3.07 22.40
C LEU A 378 -38.77 -2.49 23.50
N ALA A 379 -40.09 -2.57 23.34
CA ALA A 379 -41.01 -2.11 24.36
C ALA A 379 -40.86 -2.92 25.65
N PRO A 380 -41.09 -2.30 26.81
CA PRO A 380 -41.05 -3.01 28.08
C PRO A 380 -42.12 -4.11 28.10
N PRO A 381 -41.91 -5.20 28.85
CA PRO A 381 -42.77 -6.37 28.76
C PRO A 381 -44.25 -6.10 29.07
N GLU A 382 -44.55 -5.16 29.97
CA GLU A 382 -45.91 -4.72 30.28
C GLU A 382 -46.60 -4.12 29.06
N SER A 383 -45.85 -3.38 28.24
CA SER A 383 -46.35 -2.82 26.98
C SER A 383 -46.59 -3.92 25.95
N LEU A 384 -45.74 -4.94 25.90
CA LEU A 384 -45.94 -6.11 25.02
C LEU A 384 -47.18 -6.91 25.41
N ILE A 385 -47.37 -7.19 26.71
CA ILE A 385 -48.57 -7.85 27.25
C ILE A 385 -49.82 -7.06 26.84
N HIS A 386 -49.81 -5.75 27.05
CA HIS A 386 -50.93 -4.90 26.73
C HIS A 386 -51.23 -4.84 25.21
N ILE A 387 -50.21 -4.92 24.35
CA ILE A 387 -50.39 -5.05 22.89
C ILE A 387 -51.12 -6.35 22.55
N CYS A 388 -50.72 -7.48 23.16
CA CYS A 388 -51.36 -8.78 22.96
C CYS A 388 -52.82 -8.78 23.45
N LEU A 389 -53.07 -8.26 24.66
CA LEU A 389 -54.41 -8.20 25.26
C LEU A 389 -55.36 -7.30 24.46
N LYS A 390 -54.90 -6.14 23.95
CA LYS A 390 -55.70 -5.27 23.08
C LYS A 390 -56.16 -5.92 21.78
N ARG A 391 -55.55 -7.06 21.42
CA ARG A 391 -55.84 -7.82 20.21
C ARG A 391 -56.45 -9.19 20.52
N GLU A 392 -56.89 -9.39 21.76
CA GLU A 392 -57.51 -10.63 22.24
C GLU A 392 -56.61 -11.87 22.09
N ASN A 393 -55.29 -11.67 22.00
CA ASN A 393 -54.32 -12.76 21.91
C ASN A 393 -53.78 -13.13 23.30
N PHE A 394 -54.62 -13.81 24.08
CA PHE A 394 -54.34 -14.17 25.48
C PHE A 394 -53.20 -15.18 25.62
N GLU A 395 -53.06 -16.11 24.67
CA GLU A 395 -51.98 -17.11 24.66
C GLU A 395 -50.61 -16.43 24.57
N ARG A 396 -50.45 -15.49 23.63
CA ARG A 396 -49.21 -14.72 23.51
C ARG A 396 -48.97 -13.76 24.67
N ALA A 397 -50.02 -13.18 25.25
CA ALA A 397 -49.89 -12.37 26.46
C ALA A 397 -49.36 -13.21 27.64
N TYR A 398 -49.82 -14.46 27.76
CA TYR A 398 -49.36 -15.41 28.76
C TYR A 398 -47.90 -15.83 28.52
N GLU A 399 -47.49 -16.09 27.27
CA GLU A 399 -46.07 -16.35 26.93
C GLU A 399 -45.14 -15.21 27.38
N VAL A 400 -45.54 -13.94 27.15
CA VAL A 400 -44.76 -12.77 27.59
C VAL A 400 -44.65 -12.76 29.12
N ILE A 401 -45.73 -13.07 29.83
CA ILE A 401 -45.75 -13.13 31.31
C ILE A 401 -44.83 -14.24 31.83
N GLU A 402 -44.86 -15.43 31.23
CA GLU A 402 -43.98 -16.53 31.62
C GLU A 402 -42.51 -16.14 31.43
N LEU A 403 -42.15 -15.58 30.26
CA LEU A 403 -40.79 -15.15 29.99
C LEU A 403 -40.30 -14.09 30.98
N VAL A 404 -41.14 -13.11 31.34
CA VAL A 404 -40.82 -12.08 32.36
C VAL A 404 -40.70 -12.69 33.75
N GLY A 405 -41.55 -13.66 34.08
CA GLY A 405 -41.51 -14.42 35.33
C GLY A 405 -40.14 -15.10 35.52
N TRP A 406 -39.52 -15.59 34.45
CA TRP A 406 -38.19 -16.19 34.49
C TRP A 406 -37.08 -15.13 34.71
N TYR A 407 -37.19 -13.94 34.09
CA TYR A 407 -36.24 -12.84 34.33
C TYR A 407 -36.31 -12.26 35.76
N SER A 408 -37.36 -12.53 36.54
CA SER A 408 -37.39 -12.12 37.96
C SER A 408 -36.38 -12.87 38.84
N THR A 409 -35.87 -14.02 38.37
CA THR A 409 -34.76 -14.75 39.00
C THR A 409 -33.36 -14.37 38.48
N PHE A 410 -33.29 -13.61 37.38
CA PHE A 410 -32.07 -13.03 36.82
C PHE A 410 -32.26 -11.51 36.67
N SER A 411 -31.87 -10.75 37.70
CA SER A 411 -32.00 -9.29 37.79
C SER A 411 -31.92 -8.57 36.43
N PRO A 412 -32.99 -7.88 35.98
CA PRO A 412 -33.02 -7.17 34.69
C PRO A 412 -32.01 -6.01 34.59
N SER A 413 -31.42 -5.61 35.73
CA SER A 413 -30.47 -4.49 35.81
C SER A 413 -29.07 -4.80 35.25
N SER A 414 -28.74 -6.08 35.00
CA SER A 414 -27.48 -6.49 34.37
C SER A 414 -27.61 -6.79 32.87
N VAL A 415 -28.83 -6.99 32.35
CA VAL A 415 -29.07 -7.38 30.94
C VAL A 415 -29.09 -6.16 29.99
N TRP A 416 -29.35 -4.97 30.52
CA TRP A 416 -29.48 -3.73 29.74
C TRP A 416 -28.55 -2.60 30.17
N LYS A 417 -27.40 -2.93 30.77
CA LYS A 417 -26.26 -2.02 30.69
C LYS A 417 -25.65 -2.18 29.30
N ILE A 418 -26.21 -1.49 28.31
CA ILE A 418 -25.38 -1.00 27.21
C ILE A 418 -24.24 -0.26 27.92
N PRO A 419 -22.97 -0.69 27.80
CA PRO A 419 -21.87 0.05 28.38
C PRO A 419 -22.01 1.48 27.88
N GLY A 420 -22.23 2.42 28.80
CA GLY A 420 -22.33 3.82 28.48
C GLY A 420 -21.11 4.20 27.63
N GLY A 421 -21.36 4.65 26.41
CA GLY A 421 -20.32 5.16 25.53
C GLY A 421 -19.30 4.13 25.04
N PHE A 422 -19.73 2.98 24.49
CA PHE A 422 -18.87 2.30 23.52
C PHE A 422 -18.90 3.07 22.20
N CYS A 423 -17.95 3.99 22.06
CA CYS A 423 -17.73 4.71 20.83
C CYS A 423 -17.38 3.69 19.74
N MET A 424 -17.97 3.80 18.55
CA MET A 424 -17.51 3.09 17.34
C MET A 424 -15.96 3.15 17.21
N LYS A 425 -15.30 4.19 17.74
CA LYS A 425 -13.83 4.29 17.85
C LYS A 425 -13.13 3.05 18.46
N ASN A 426 -13.71 2.32 19.40
CA ASN A 426 -13.04 1.17 20.04
C ASN A 426 -13.16 -0.13 19.24
N VAL A 427 -14.21 -0.29 18.44
CA VAL A 427 -14.35 -1.41 17.47
C VAL A 427 -13.46 -1.17 16.24
N PHE A 428 -13.19 0.10 15.92
CA PHE A 428 -12.35 0.51 14.78
C PHE A 428 -10.93 0.92 15.18
N ALA A 429 -10.49 0.68 16.42
CA ALA A 429 -9.16 1.08 16.89
C ALA A 429 -8.01 0.30 16.20
N SER A 430 -8.29 -0.81 15.51
CA SER A 430 -7.31 -1.50 14.64
C SER A 430 -7.33 -0.89 13.22
N SER A 431 -6.59 0.20 13.09
CA SER A 431 -5.99 0.93 11.94
C SER A 431 -6.43 0.80 10.47
N MET A 432 -7.33 -0.08 10.02
CA MET A 432 -7.75 -0.17 8.60
C MET A 432 -9.26 -0.07 8.35
N LEU A 433 -10.10 -0.74 9.14
CA LEU A 433 -11.56 -0.61 9.03
C LEU A 433 -12.02 0.83 9.34
N CYS A 434 -11.32 1.51 10.24
CA CYS A 434 -11.55 2.92 10.56
C CYS A 434 -11.23 3.83 9.38
N ARG A 435 -10.14 3.57 8.66
CA ARG A 435 -9.75 4.34 7.46
C ARG A 435 -10.75 4.09 6.32
N GLY A 436 -11.12 2.84 6.05
CA GLY A 436 -12.11 2.50 5.02
C GLY A 436 -13.48 3.15 5.28
N LEU A 437 -13.96 3.14 6.52
CA LEU A 437 -15.24 3.79 6.89
C LEU A 437 -15.13 5.32 7.00
N GLN A 438 -13.97 5.88 7.39
CA GLN A 438 -13.71 7.32 7.34
C GLN A 438 -13.60 7.83 5.91
N ILE A 439 -13.02 7.06 4.99
CA ILE A 439 -12.99 7.36 3.55
C ILE A 439 -14.41 7.32 3.00
N LEU A 440 -15.21 6.31 3.34
CA LEU A 440 -16.63 6.26 2.99
C LEU A 440 -17.42 7.45 3.56
N GLN A 441 -17.16 7.88 4.81
CA GLN A 441 -17.79 9.06 5.41
C GLN A 441 -17.30 10.38 4.78
N GLN A 442 -16.00 10.51 4.46
CA GLN A 442 -15.43 11.71 3.83
C GLN A 442 -15.89 11.86 2.37
N GLN A 443 -15.97 10.76 1.62
CA GLN A 443 -16.54 10.75 0.27
C GLN A 443 -18.05 11.05 0.29
N GLN A 444 -18.78 10.60 1.33
CA GLN A 444 -20.19 10.97 1.52
C GLN A 444 -20.39 12.47 1.82
N GLN A 445 -19.44 13.11 2.51
CA GLN A 445 -19.49 14.57 2.78
C GLN A 445 -19.18 15.43 1.55
N GLN A 446 -18.49 14.90 0.54
CA GLN A 446 -18.19 15.63 -0.71
C GLN A 446 -19.37 15.65 -1.72
N HIS A 447 -20.48 14.95 -1.45
CA HIS A 447 -21.63 14.84 -2.35
C HIS A 447 -22.95 15.42 -1.79
N GLN A 448 -22.91 16.20 -0.71
CA GLN A 448 -24.05 17.00 -0.26
C GLN A 448 -23.62 18.46 -0.01
N PRO A 449 -24.18 19.46 -0.72
CA PRO A 449 -24.01 20.84 -0.32
C PRO A 449 -24.91 21.11 0.88
N GLU A 450 -24.30 21.59 1.97
CA GLU A 450 -24.89 22.27 3.11
C GLU A 450 -26.02 21.54 3.86
N ILE A 451 -25.71 21.04 5.06
CA ILE A 451 -26.40 21.37 6.33
C ILE A 451 -25.59 20.73 7.48
N LEU A 452 -25.45 21.48 8.58
CA LEU A 452 -24.89 21.14 9.90
C LEU A 452 -23.39 21.39 10.15
N TYR A 453 -23.06 22.68 10.17
CA TYR A 453 -22.37 23.28 11.32
C TYR A 453 -23.13 22.91 12.61
N GLN A 454 -22.59 22.02 13.46
CA GLN A 454 -22.75 21.93 14.93
C GLN A 454 -22.35 20.53 15.43
N SER A 455 -21.05 20.26 15.54
CA SER A 455 -20.50 19.21 16.42
C SER A 455 -18.96 19.23 16.42
N CYS A 456 -18.37 20.41 16.66
CA CYS A 456 -16.91 20.54 16.82
C CYS A 456 -16.55 21.35 18.07
N THR A 457 -17.12 21.00 19.22
CA THR A 457 -16.85 21.70 20.49
C THR A 457 -16.43 20.78 21.64
N ILE A 458 -16.07 19.52 21.37
CA ILE A 458 -15.49 18.61 22.38
C ILE A 458 -14.20 17.99 21.81
N CYS A 459 -13.22 18.84 21.49
CA CYS A 459 -11.85 18.43 21.13
C CYS A 459 -10.78 19.25 21.87
N ARG A 460 -11.08 19.83 23.04
CA ARG A 460 -10.11 20.69 23.74
C ARG A 460 -9.81 20.41 25.22
N PHE A 461 -10.25 19.28 25.77
CA PHE A 461 -9.85 18.86 27.12
C PHE A 461 -9.65 17.34 27.18
N ALA A 462 -8.50 16.88 26.70
CA ALA A 462 -7.93 15.56 27.00
C ALA A 462 -6.46 15.50 26.53
N ILE A 463 -5.69 16.53 26.88
CA ILE A 463 -4.22 16.47 26.96
C ILE A 463 -3.93 17.16 28.29
N TYR A 464 -3.17 16.48 29.16
CA TYR A 464 -3.04 16.68 30.62
C TYR A 464 -4.05 15.89 31.47
N ASP A 465 -3.79 14.58 31.62
CA ASP A 465 -3.70 13.98 32.95
C ASP A 465 -3.04 12.60 32.85
N LEU A 466 -1.71 12.60 32.94
CA LEU A 466 -0.89 11.43 33.21
C LEU A 466 0.25 11.93 34.12
N SER A 467 0.00 11.93 35.43
CA SER A 467 1.05 11.81 36.44
C SER A 467 0.45 11.29 37.75
N ASP A 468 0.81 10.04 38.04
CA ASP A 468 1.13 9.52 39.37
C ASP A 468 0.06 9.49 40.46
N THR A 469 -0.57 8.31 40.54
CA THR A 469 -0.91 7.71 41.83
C THR A 469 0.27 6.85 42.32
N SER A 470 1.00 7.33 43.33
CA SER A 470 1.61 6.46 44.33
C SER A 470 1.35 7.08 45.70
N THR A 471 0.70 6.29 46.55
CA THR A 471 0.23 6.60 47.88
C THR A 471 1.34 6.49 48.91
N ASP A 472 1.30 7.42 49.87
CA ASP A 472 1.59 7.25 51.29
C ASP A 472 2.99 6.79 51.73
N LEU A 473 3.76 7.74 52.27
CA LEU A 473 4.53 7.55 53.51
C LEU A 473 4.52 8.87 54.32
N LEU A 474 3.62 8.89 55.30
CA LEU A 474 3.79 9.37 56.68
C LEU A 474 4.79 10.51 56.97
N GLU A 475 4.20 11.61 57.42
CA GLU A 475 4.44 12.23 58.74
C GLU A 475 5.82 12.79 59.13
N GLN A 476 5.75 14.08 59.51
CA GLN A 476 6.38 14.72 60.68
C GLN A 476 7.63 15.61 60.49
N VAL A 477 7.37 16.90 60.78
CA VAL A 477 8.09 17.77 61.73
C VAL A 477 9.35 18.51 61.24
N GLU A 478 9.17 19.85 61.21
CA GLU A 478 10.11 20.93 61.58
C GLU A 478 11.61 20.77 61.26
N ASP A 479 12.10 21.50 60.25
CA ASP A 479 12.85 22.77 60.40
C ASP A 479 13.21 23.35 59.01
#